data_AF-T1PB26-F1
#
_entry.id   AF-T1PB26-F1
#
_cell.length_a   1.000
_cell.length_b   1.000
_cell.length_c   1.000
_cell.angle_alpha   90.00
_cell.angle_beta   90.00
_cell.angle_gamma   90.00
#
_symmetry.space_group_name_H-M   'P 1'
#
loop_
_entity.id
_entity.type
_entity.pdbx_description
1 polymer ?
#
loop_
_entity_poly.entity_id
_entity_poly.type
_entity_poly.pdbx_seq_one_letter_code
_entity_poly.pdbx_strand_id
1 'polypeptide(L)'
;MGIVSKQAELFADDVFNYEKRIVNHLDVVKSSSGERRLNEIKTLVEIKTIAPSLPIAETLQALFPHTKINDDTEVLVRDVDVLNELSTIVSTSDKKPINNFIIWSLARHLLPHLSMEYRNLVEAFDHSVYGRTSTYPRWMVCAKTVRDWLPFAVDAVKQKNQEELSSKFLPSHLKDNNGLNKTSGNDEFLKLMYYSLRNQLEQSVEEANWISGDVKKYINEKLTTMRLQIGIPEEVLSNRSYIKDYYNELLLSNLYFVEHLQSIWSFRMARMEDKLKALNIIDTIISEMYTSEEPPLVAYSKLLNMLVISRGIASSGYYDYRYPVAVNFARIGSDILEVLMDAVMTFVEQYKADNNDLHSHIDLGKVDIGCITAEEHNREELQELSTNALKSFHITLSGAKITAKALSSFLAAIDTASPIVGASFDQQHTYESLRLTQRLRIPGLRSYNENELFALAYMQKHCSTSIADKDYAKIKPHVEQQLAERYLFNATWNHIQFLPLASSCRVPPVRCSNIL
;
A
#
# COMPACT_ATOMS: atom_id res chain seq x y z
N MET A 1 21.57 -2.11 37.59
CA MET A 1 22.44 -0.92 37.59
C MET A 1 22.04 -0.08 36.40
N GLY A 2 21.35 1.04 36.64
CA GLY A 2 20.96 1.98 35.58
C GLY A 2 22.07 2.99 35.30
N ILE A 3 22.15 3.47 34.07
CA ILE A 3 23.03 4.56 33.64
C ILE A 3 22.64 5.85 34.40
N VAL A 4 23.63 6.68 34.72
CA VAL A 4 23.43 8.01 35.35
C VAL A 4 22.72 8.93 34.35
N SER A 5 21.67 9.66 34.77
CA SER A 5 20.81 10.51 33.89
C SER A 5 21.59 11.28 32.81
N LYS A 6 22.69 11.94 33.20
CA LYS A 6 23.54 12.72 32.31
C LYS A 6 24.17 11.92 31.15
N GLN A 7 24.56 10.67 31.38
CA GLN A 7 25.13 9.82 30.33
C GLN A 7 24.05 9.34 29.35
N ALA A 8 22.84 9.09 29.84
CA ALA A 8 21.70 8.75 29.00
C ALA A 8 21.26 9.95 28.14
N GLU A 9 21.24 11.16 28.71
CA GLU A 9 21.01 12.41 27.98
C GLU A 9 22.03 12.61 26.86
N LEU A 10 23.33 12.46 27.16
CA LEU A 10 24.38 12.55 26.13
C LEU A 10 24.23 11.49 25.03
N PHE A 11 23.83 10.26 25.38
CA PHE A 11 23.56 9.23 24.38
C PHE A 11 22.37 9.62 23.48
N ALA A 12 21.28 10.13 24.08
CA ALA A 12 20.12 10.56 23.33
C ALA A 12 20.44 11.74 22.40
N ASP A 13 21.19 12.73 22.89
CA ASP A 13 21.65 13.88 22.10
C ASP A 13 22.58 13.44 20.95
N ASP A 14 23.53 12.53 21.20
CA ASP A 14 24.43 11.99 20.18
C ASP A 14 23.63 11.33 19.04
N VAL A 15 22.65 10.50 19.39
CA VAL A 15 21.79 9.79 18.43
C VAL A 15 20.91 10.77 17.67
N PHE A 16 20.22 11.69 18.35
CA PHE A 16 19.33 12.66 17.73
C PHE A 16 20.08 13.56 16.74
N ASN A 17 21.24 14.08 17.14
CA ASN A 17 22.05 14.93 16.26
C ASN A 17 22.60 14.15 15.06
N TYR A 18 22.93 12.87 15.23
CA TYR A 18 23.35 12.02 14.12
C TYR A 18 22.20 11.73 13.15
N GLU A 19 21.00 11.38 13.64
CA GLU A 19 19.79 11.21 12.80
C GLU A 19 19.45 12.51 12.05
N LYS A 20 19.48 13.66 12.74
CA LYS A 20 19.27 14.97 12.13
C LYS A 20 20.29 15.28 11.04
N ARG A 21 21.57 14.93 11.27
CA ARG A 21 22.63 15.09 10.27
C ARG A 21 22.33 14.26 9.02
N ILE A 22 21.94 12.99 9.19
CA ILE A 22 21.56 12.14 8.05
C ILE A 22 20.43 12.80 7.26
N VAL A 23 19.33 13.16 7.91
CA VAL A 23 18.16 13.76 7.25
C VAL A 23 18.53 15.04 6.49
N ASN A 24 19.23 15.98 7.14
CA ASN A 24 19.61 17.24 6.51
C ASN A 24 20.45 17.05 5.24
N HIS A 25 21.42 16.12 5.26
CA HIS A 25 22.24 15.83 4.08
C HIS A 25 21.41 15.19 2.96
N LEU A 26 20.53 14.24 3.30
CA LEU A 26 19.65 13.61 2.32
C LEU A 26 18.67 14.60 1.70
N ASP A 27 18.14 15.54 2.48
CA ASP A 27 17.23 16.57 1.99
C ASP A 27 17.93 17.53 1.04
N VAL A 28 19.18 17.92 1.31
CA VAL A 28 19.99 18.73 0.38
C VAL A 28 20.17 18.00 -0.95
N VAL A 29 20.51 16.71 -0.93
CA VAL A 29 20.68 15.91 -2.15
C VAL A 29 19.37 15.76 -2.92
N LYS A 30 18.25 15.54 -2.22
CA LYS A 30 16.92 15.43 -2.82
C LYS A 30 16.39 16.75 -3.38
N SER A 31 16.77 17.87 -2.79
CA SER A 31 16.35 19.22 -3.20
C SER A 31 17.23 19.81 -4.30
N SER A 32 18.36 19.19 -4.61
CA SER A 32 19.27 19.63 -5.67
C SER A 32 18.56 19.64 -7.02
N SER A 33 18.70 20.74 -7.76
CA SER A 33 18.08 20.96 -9.07
C SER A 33 18.74 20.17 -10.21
N GLY A 34 19.76 19.36 -9.91
CA GLY A 34 20.45 18.51 -10.88
C GLY A 34 19.64 17.27 -11.28
N GLU A 35 19.98 16.69 -12.43
CA GLU A 35 19.42 15.41 -12.88
C GLU A 35 19.88 14.30 -11.93
N ARG A 36 18.95 13.75 -11.14
CA ARG A 36 19.24 12.72 -10.14
C ARG A 36 19.36 11.36 -10.81
N ARG A 37 20.36 10.58 -10.38
CA ARG A 37 20.58 9.21 -10.88
C ARG A 37 19.72 8.22 -10.12
N LEU A 38 18.52 7.98 -10.64
CA LEU A 38 17.51 7.13 -10.02
C LEU A 38 17.38 5.78 -10.74
N ASN A 39 17.10 4.73 -9.97
CA ASN A 39 16.83 3.36 -10.47
C ASN A 39 17.92 2.79 -11.41
N GLU A 40 19.19 3.03 -11.14
CA GLU A 40 20.29 2.50 -11.94
C GLU A 40 20.71 1.10 -11.46
N ILE A 41 20.98 0.19 -12.40
CA ILE A 41 21.64 -1.09 -12.09
C ILE A 41 23.14 -0.83 -12.00
N LYS A 42 23.75 -1.27 -10.89
CA LYS A 42 25.20 -1.16 -10.63
C LYS A 42 25.75 -2.49 -10.18
N THR A 43 26.97 -2.78 -10.60
CA THR A 43 27.76 -3.89 -10.07
C THR A 43 28.27 -3.58 -8.66
N LEU A 44 28.59 -4.61 -7.87
CA LEU A 44 29.19 -4.40 -6.55
C LEU A 44 30.56 -3.71 -6.62
N VAL A 45 31.33 -3.88 -7.70
CA VAL A 45 32.57 -3.11 -7.90
C VAL A 45 32.30 -1.62 -8.08
N GLU A 46 31.26 -1.24 -8.83
CA GLU A 46 30.85 0.16 -8.95
C GLU A 46 30.29 0.71 -7.64
N ILE A 47 29.54 -0.09 -6.87
CA ILE A 47 29.04 0.36 -5.56
C ILE A 47 30.19 0.62 -4.59
N LYS A 48 31.25 -0.19 -4.63
CA LYS A 48 32.47 0.05 -3.83
C LYS A 48 33.16 1.37 -4.19
N THR A 49 33.05 1.85 -5.43
CA THR A 49 33.61 3.15 -5.81
C THR A 49 32.66 4.30 -5.49
N ILE A 50 31.35 4.11 -5.64
CA ILE A 50 30.30 5.11 -5.35
C ILE A 50 30.17 5.33 -3.84
N ALA A 51 30.24 4.28 -3.04
CA ALA A 51 30.00 4.32 -1.61
C ALA A 51 31.02 3.50 -0.81
N PRO A 52 32.32 3.84 -0.87
CA PRO A 52 33.43 3.04 -0.31
C PRO A 52 33.36 2.83 1.21
N SER A 53 32.65 3.71 1.94
CA SER A 53 32.52 3.62 3.40
C SER A 53 31.34 2.77 3.86
N LEU A 54 30.52 2.26 2.94
CA LEU A 54 29.38 1.39 3.26
C LEU A 54 29.77 -0.07 2.97
N PRO A 55 29.64 -1.00 3.94
CA PRO A 55 30.01 -2.40 3.75
C PRO A 55 28.92 -3.19 3.01
N ILE A 56 28.51 -2.72 1.83
CA ILE A 56 27.36 -3.29 1.09
C ILE A 56 27.65 -4.73 0.66
N ALA A 57 28.82 -4.98 0.07
CA ALA A 57 29.17 -6.32 -0.41
C ALA A 57 29.26 -7.34 0.73
N GLU A 58 29.91 -6.96 1.84
CA GLU A 58 30.04 -7.78 3.04
C GLU A 58 28.67 -8.04 3.68
N THR A 59 27.79 -7.02 3.69
CA THR A 59 26.43 -7.17 4.20
C THR A 59 25.63 -8.16 3.35
N LEU A 60 25.71 -8.07 2.02
CA LEU A 60 25.02 -9.02 1.13
C LEU A 60 25.55 -10.45 1.29
N GLN A 61 26.86 -10.62 1.44
CA GLN A 61 27.47 -11.94 1.72
C GLN A 61 27.03 -12.51 3.07
N ALA A 62 26.85 -11.67 4.08
CA ALA A 62 26.36 -12.09 5.39
C ALA A 62 24.86 -12.42 5.38
N LEU A 63 24.05 -11.68 4.61
CA LEU A 63 22.62 -11.91 4.46
C LEU A 63 22.29 -13.13 3.59
N PHE A 64 23.11 -13.40 2.57
CA PHE A 64 22.88 -14.45 1.56
C PHE A 64 24.06 -15.44 1.50
N PRO A 65 24.30 -16.22 2.57
CA PRO A 65 25.47 -17.09 2.70
C PRO A 65 25.50 -18.27 1.72
N HIS A 66 24.37 -18.64 1.12
CA HIS A 66 24.24 -19.73 0.17
C HIS A 66 24.22 -19.27 -1.29
N THR A 67 24.32 -17.97 -1.52
CA THR A 67 24.32 -17.33 -2.84
C THR A 67 25.70 -16.77 -3.12
N LYS A 68 26.21 -17.02 -4.33
CA LYS A 68 27.54 -16.53 -4.73
C LYS A 68 27.47 -15.04 -5.06
N ILE A 69 27.72 -14.20 -4.05
CA ILE A 69 27.84 -12.75 -4.19
C ILE A 69 29.30 -12.37 -4.48
N ASN A 70 29.54 -11.73 -5.63
CA ASN A 70 30.86 -11.31 -6.12
C ASN A 70 30.83 -9.88 -6.68
N ASP A 71 31.99 -9.37 -7.10
CA ASP A 71 32.14 -8.00 -7.61
C ASP A 71 31.27 -7.69 -8.85
N ASP A 72 30.96 -8.72 -9.64
CA ASP A 72 30.11 -8.63 -10.83
C ASP A 72 28.60 -8.69 -10.51
N THR A 73 28.23 -8.91 -9.25
CA THR A 73 26.81 -9.01 -8.85
C THR A 73 26.11 -7.67 -9.07
N GLU A 74 25.03 -7.69 -9.83
CA GLU A 74 24.22 -6.51 -10.14
C GLU A 74 23.20 -6.23 -9.04
N VAL A 75 23.04 -4.95 -8.69
CA VAL A 75 22.10 -4.46 -7.69
C VAL A 75 21.40 -3.23 -8.24
N LEU A 76 20.07 -3.18 -8.09
CA LEU A 76 19.28 -1.99 -8.40
C LEU A 76 19.46 -0.94 -7.30
N VAL A 77 20.12 0.16 -7.63
CA VAL A 77 20.29 1.32 -6.75
C VAL A 77 19.19 2.34 -7.04
N ARG A 78 18.28 2.53 -6.08
CA ARG A 78 17.14 3.45 -6.22
C ARG A 78 17.59 4.90 -6.42
N ASP A 79 18.65 5.31 -5.76
CA ASP A 79 19.13 6.68 -5.72
C ASP A 79 20.64 6.68 -5.47
N VAL A 80 21.41 6.83 -6.55
CA VAL A 80 22.88 6.71 -6.51
C VAL A 80 23.50 7.86 -5.72
N ASP A 81 22.93 9.06 -5.82
CA ASP A 81 23.43 10.26 -5.17
C ASP A 81 23.20 10.19 -3.65
N VAL A 82 22.05 9.68 -3.21
CA VAL A 82 21.79 9.39 -1.79
C VAL A 82 22.76 8.34 -1.24
N LEU A 83 23.03 7.28 -2.01
CA LEU A 83 23.96 6.23 -1.57
C LEU A 83 25.39 6.78 -1.36
N ASN A 84 25.87 7.62 -2.28
CA ASN A 84 27.15 8.32 -2.15
C ASN A 84 27.18 9.26 -0.93
N GLU A 85 26.10 10.02 -0.71
CA GLU A 85 26.01 10.94 0.42
C GLU A 85 26.03 10.19 1.77
N LEU A 86 25.34 9.06 1.86
CA LEU A 86 25.40 8.18 3.04
C LEU A 86 26.83 7.70 3.30
N SER A 87 27.58 7.37 2.25
CA SER A 87 29.01 7.02 2.38
C SER A 87 29.82 8.17 2.94
N THR A 88 29.56 9.39 2.48
CA THR A 88 30.22 10.61 2.97
C THR A 88 29.89 10.89 4.43
N ILE A 89 28.65 10.72 4.85
CA ILE A 89 28.24 10.88 6.25
C ILE A 89 29.00 9.88 7.14
N VAL A 90 29.06 8.60 6.74
CA VAL A 90 29.76 7.57 7.50
C VAL A 90 31.27 7.83 7.57
N SER A 91 31.90 8.25 6.48
CA SER A 91 33.35 8.52 6.43
C SER A 91 33.77 9.73 7.27
N THR A 92 32.88 10.72 7.41
CA THR A 92 33.11 11.98 8.14
C THR A 92 32.50 11.97 9.55
N SER A 93 32.19 10.78 10.06
CA SER A 93 31.62 10.61 11.39
C SER A 93 32.50 9.73 12.25
N ASP A 94 32.61 10.10 13.53
CA ASP A 94 33.31 9.27 14.50
C ASP A 94 32.56 7.94 14.72
N LYS A 95 33.31 6.91 15.11
CA LYS A 95 32.76 5.57 15.36
C LYS A 95 31.67 5.57 16.45
N LYS A 96 31.75 6.48 17.43
CA LYS A 96 30.83 6.52 18.57
C LYS A 96 29.39 6.90 18.16
N PRO A 97 29.12 8.03 17.47
CA PRO A 97 27.79 8.33 16.94
C PRO A 97 27.20 7.22 16.07
N ILE A 98 28.01 6.64 15.17
CA ILE A 98 27.59 5.53 14.30
C ILE A 98 27.14 4.33 15.15
N ASN A 99 27.97 3.91 16.10
CA ASN A 99 27.65 2.79 16.99
C ASN A 99 26.39 3.07 17.84
N ASN A 100 26.28 4.27 18.41
CA ASN A 100 25.12 4.65 19.20
C ASN A 100 23.83 4.60 18.38
N PHE A 101 23.87 5.10 17.13
CA PHE A 101 22.75 5.03 16.20
C PHE A 101 22.35 3.59 15.86
N ILE A 102 23.32 2.71 15.57
CA ILE A 102 23.06 1.29 15.26
C ILE A 102 22.44 0.58 16.47
N ILE A 103 23.03 0.76 17.66
CA ILE A 103 22.53 0.14 18.90
C ILE A 103 21.14 0.67 19.26
N TRP A 104 20.88 1.97 19.12
CA TRP A 104 19.56 2.54 19.34
C TRP A 104 18.54 2.01 18.33
N SER A 105 18.91 1.89 17.06
CA SER A 105 18.05 1.31 16.01
C SER A 105 17.64 -0.12 16.37
N LEU A 106 18.58 -0.95 16.85
CA LEU A 106 18.28 -2.30 17.33
C LEU A 106 17.39 -2.26 18.58
N ALA A 107 17.74 -1.45 19.59
CA ALA A 107 17.00 -1.37 20.84
C ALA A 107 15.54 -0.98 20.60
N ARG A 108 15.28 0.02 19.74
CA ARG A 108 13.94 0.50 19.39
C ARG A 108 13.02 -0.61 18.88
N HIS A 109 13.55 -1.54 18.08
CA HIS A 109 12.80 -2.70 17.58
C HIS A 109 12.49 -3.74 18.67
N LEU A 110 13.33 -3.83 19.71
CA LEU A 110 13.18 -4.81 20.79
C LEU A 110 12.27 -4.32 21.92
N LEU A 111 12.24 -3.00 22.20
CA LEU A 111 11.49 -2.40 23.32
C LEU A 111 10.02 -2.89 23.45
N PRO A 112 9.22 -3.02 22.36
CA PRO A 112 7.83 -3.48 22.46
C PRO A 112 7.66 -4.91 22.98
N HIS A 113 8.74 -5.69 22.96
CA HIS A 113 8.78 -7.10 23.33
C HIS A 113 9.41 -7.37 24.70
N LEU A 114 9.87 -6.31 25.39
CA LEU A 114 10.46 -6.40 26.73
C LEU A 114 9.40 -6.28 27.84
N SER A 115 9.87 -6.12 29.08
CA SER A 115 9.03 -5.96 30.26
C SER A 115 8.10 -4.74 30.16
N MET A 116 7.08 -4.70 31.02
CA MET A 116 6.11 -3.61 31.06
C MET A 116 6.76 -2.24 31.22
N GLU A 117 7.86 -2.14 31.95
CA GLU A 117 8.59 -0.88 32.17
C GLU A 117 9.05 -0.25 30.85
N TYR A 118 9.65 -1.04 29.96
CA TYR A 118 10.08 -0.57 28.64
C TYR A 118 8.90 -0.27 27.72
N ARG A 119 7.85 -1.10 27.77
CA ARG A 119 6.65 -0.87 26.97
C ARG A 119 5.94 0.44 27.34
N ASN A 120 5.86 0.75 28.63
CA ASN A 120 5.29 2.01 29.10
C ASN A 120 6.09 3.23 28.61
N LEU A 121 7.42 3.12 28.47
CA LEU A 121 8.26 4.17 27.90
C LEU A 121 7.96 4.38 26.40
N VAL A 122 7.79 3.29 25.64
CA VAL A 122 7.39 3.36 24.22
C VAL A 122 6.01 4.00 24.08
N GLU A 123 5.06 3.61 24.92
CA GLU A 123 3.70 4.19 24.92
C GLU A 123 3.73 5.69 25.25
N ALA A 124 4.54 6.12 26.23
CA ALA A 124 4.70 7.52 26.58
C ALA A 124 5.36 8.34 25.45
N PHE A 125 6.36 7.76 24.77
CA PHE A 125 6.98 8.37 23.59
C PHE A 125 5.95 8.50 22.45
N ASP A 126 5.23 7.42 22.14
CA ASP A 126 4.21 7.39 21.09
C ASP A 126 3.06 8.38 21.36
N HIS A 127 2.66 8.53 22.62
CA HIS A 127 1.70 9.55 23.04
C HIS A 127 2.22 10.96 22.77
N SER A 128 3.47 11.23 23.17
CA SER A 128 4.07 12.56 23.07
C SER A 128 4.37 12.98 21.63
N VAL A 129 4.77 12.02 20.78
CA VAL A 129 5.15 12.30 19.39
C VAL A 129 3.96 12.17 18.44
N TYR A 130 3.16 11.10 18.57
CA TYR A 130 2.09 10.78 17.61
C TYR A 130 0.68 11.06 18.14
N GLY A 131 0.54 11.54 19.39
CA GLY A 131 -0.76 11.80 20.00
C GLY A 131 -1.56 10.52 20.31
N ARG A 132 -0.92 9.34 20.31
CA ARG A 132 -1.61 8.07 20.59
C ARG A 132 -2.08 8.02 22.03
N THR A 133 -3.40 8.01 22.26
CA THR A 133 -3.99 8.00 23.62
C THR A 133 -4.38 6.60 24.12
N SER A 134 -4.48 5.62 23.21
CA SER A 134 -4.93 4.27 23.55
C SER A 134 -3.76 3.29 23.57
N THR A 135 -3.65 2.53 24.65
CA THR A 135 -2.78 1.36 24.71
C THR A 135 -3.53 0.15 24.16
N TYR A 136 -2.86 -0.65 23.34
CA TYR A 136 -3.46 -1.86 22.79
C TYR A 136 -3.49 -2.97 23.85
N PRO A 137 -4.62 -3.69 24.01
CA PRO A 137 -4.67 -4.81 24.92
C PRO A 137 -3.67 -5.89 24.51
N ARG A 138 -3.08 -6.60 25.48
CA ARG A 138 -1.93 -7.49 25.22
C ARG A 138 -2.21 -8.57 24.17
N TRP A 139 -3.44 -9.09 24.13
CA TRP A 139 -3.83 -10.08 23.12
C TRP A 139 -3.75 -9.51 21.69
N MET A 140 -4.06 -8.23 21.50
CA MET A 140 -4.03 -7.56 20.20
C MET A 140 -2.60 -7.33 19.75
N VAL A 141 -1.72 -6.94 20.67
CA VAL A 141 -0.28 -6.85 20.41
C VAL A 141 0.27 -8.22 20.01
N CYS A 142 -0.07 -9.30 20.73
CA CYS A 142 0.36 -10.65 20.37
C CYS A 142 -0.18 -11.10 19.01
N ALA A 143 -1.46 -10.84 18.73
CA ALA A 143 -2.06 -11.18 17.43
C ALA A 143 -1.40 -10.42 16.28
N LYS A 144 -1.07 -9.14 16.49
CA LYS A 144 -0.29 -8.33 15.54
C LYS A 144 1.10 -8.92 15.34
N THR A 145 1.86 -9.19 16.41
CA THR A 145 3.19 -9.81 16.31
C THR A 145 3.15 -11.14 15.55
N VAL A 146 2.18 -12.02 15.80
CA VAL A 146 2.07 -13.27 15.03
C VAL A 146 1.79 -12.98 13.54
N ARG A 147 0.96 -11.98 13.22
CA ARG A 147 0.69 -11.56 11.84
C ARG A 147 1.93 -10.99 11.15
N ASP A 148 2.67 -10.11 11.80
CA ASP A 148 3.83 -9.45 11.19
C ASP A 148 4.96 -10.46 10.90
N TRP A 149 5.08 -11.49 11.74
CA TRP A 149 6.15 -12.50 11.64
C TRP A 149 5.75 -13.68 10.74
N LEU A 150 4.46 -14.05 10.70
CA LEU A 150 3.93 -15.19 9.95
C LEU A 150 2.69 -14.82 9.11
N PRO A 151 2.75 -13.79 8.26
CA PRO A 151 1.55 -13.25 7.60
C PRO A 151 0.87 -14.30 6.71
N PHE A 152 1.66 -15.09 5.96
CA PHE A 152 1.12 -16.15 5.10
C PHE A 152 0.39 -17.24 5.88
N ALA A 153 0.91 -17.67 7.04
CA ALA A 153 0.25 -18.70 7.84
C ALA A 153 -1.10 -18.20 8.38
N VAL A 154 -1.12 -16.97 8.89
CA VAL A 154 -2.33 -16.35 9.45
C VAL A 154 -3.40 -16.21 8.38
N ASP A 155 -3.05 -15.72 7.19
CA ASP A 155 -4.01 -15.51 6.11
C ASP A 155 -4.48 -16.83 5.51
N ALA A 156 -3.62 -17.85 5.40
CA ALA A 156 -4.00 -19.19 4.97
C ALA A 156 -5.02 -19.85 5.92
N VAL A 157 -4.80 -19.74 7.23
CA VAL A 157 -5.76 -20.26 8.23
C VAL A 157 -7.09 -19.52 8.15
N LYS A 158 -7.06 -18.19 8.01
CA LYS A 158 -8.29 -17.38 7.88
C LYS A 158 -9.08 -17.77 6.64
N GLN A 159 -8.43 -17.89 5.48
CA GLN A 159 -9.10 -18.25 4.23
C GLN A 159 -9.70 -19.66 4.30
N LYS A 160 -8.95 -20.66 4.79
CA LYS A 160 -9.45 -22.03 5.00
C LYS A 160 -10.66 -22.08 5.93
N ASN A 161 -10.57 -21.42 7.08
CA ASN A 161 -11.66 -21.43 8.06
C ASN A 161 -12.93 -20.81 7.48
N GLN A 162 -12.82 -19.80 6.60
CA GLN A 162 -13.97 -19.18 5.94
C GLN A 162 -14.62 -20.12 4.92
N GLU A 163 -13.84 -20.86 4.15
CA GLU A 163 -14.33 -21.90 3.22
C GLU A 163 -15.04 -23.03 3.99
N GLU A 164 -14.51 -23.43 5.14
CA GLU A 164 -15.17 -24.42 6.01
C GLU A 164 -16.45 -23.90 6.68
N LEU A 165 -16.46 -22.66 7.16
CA LEU A 165 -17.62 -22.09 7.85
C LEU A 165 -18.77 -21.84 6.86
N SER A 166 -18.44 -21.36 5.67
CA SER A 166 -19.40 -21.14 4.60
C SER A 166 -20.03 -22.45 4.09
N SER A 167 -19.30 -23.57 4.11
CA SER A 167 -19.86 -24.88 3.76
C SER A 167 -20.72 -25.52 4.87
N LYS A 168 -20.42 -25.28 6.16
CA LYS A 168 -21.12 -25.92 7.30
C LYS A 168 -22.39 -25.20 7.75
N PHE A 169 -22.48 -23.87 7.63
CA PHE A 169 -23.53 -23.07 8.26
C PHE A 169 -24.59 -22.51 7.31
N LEU A 170 -24.79 -23.06 6.12
CA LEU A 170 -25.97 -22.71 5.31
C LEU A 170 -27.25 -23.24 5.99
N PRO A 171 -28.11 -22.38 6.57
CA PRO A 171 -29.39 -22.81 7.11
C PRO A 171 -30.23 -23.35 5.96
N SER A 172 -30.91 -24.48 6.16
CA SER A 172 -31.74 -25.16 5.16
C SER A 172 -32.83 -24.27 4.54
N HIS A 173 -33.23 -23.19 5.20
CA HIS A 173 -34.21 -22.21 4.69
C HIS A 173 -33.62 -21.11 3.79
N LEU A 174 -32.30 -21.01 3.67
CA LEU A 174 -31.60 -20.16 2.67
C LEU A 174 -31.04 -20.98 1.51
N LYS A 175 -31.31 -22.30 1.48
CA LYS A 175 -30.94 -23.17 0.36
C LYS A 175 -31.91 -23.06 -0.83
N ASP A 176 -33.09 -22.46 -0.63
CA ASP A 176 -34.00 -22.14 -1.73
C ASP A 176 -33.73 -20.74 -2.31
N ASN A 177 -33.52 -20.74 -3.63
CA ASN A 177 -33.58 -19.64 -4.61
C ASN A 177 -32.27 -18.90 -4.96
N ASN A 178 -31.49 -19.51 -5.87
CA ASN A 178 -30.61 -18.88 -6.88
C ASN A 178 -29.48 -17.92 -6.43
N GLY A 179 -29.18 -17.77 -5.14
CA GLY A 179 -28.13 -16.85 -4.65
C GLY A 179 -26.78 -17.53 -4.39
N LEU A 180 -25.68 -16.83 -4.71
CA LEU A 180 -24.31 -17.28 -4.38
C LEU A 180 -24.04 -17.19 -2.87
N ASN A 181 -23.21 -18.10 -2.34
CA ASN A 181 -22.71 -17.96 -0.96
C ASN A 181 -21.88 -16.66 -0.82
N LYS A 182 -21.69 -16.14 0.42
CA LYS A 182 -20.99 -14.85 0.65
C LYS A 182 -19.65 -14.79 -0.07
N THR A 183 -18.84 -15.83 0.06
CA THR A 183 -17.49 -15.91 -0.48
C THR A 183 -17.48 -15.85 -2.01
N SER A 184 -18.22 -16.75 -2.66
CA SER A 184 -18.30 -16.81 -4.12
C SER A 184 -18.94 -15.55 -4.72
N GLY A 185 -20.00 -15.01 -4.09
CA GLY A 185 -20.60 -13.77 -4.56
C GLY A 185 -19.66 -12.57 -4.42
N ASN A 186 -18.88 -12.52 -3.35
CA ASN A 186 -17.85 -11.50 -3.15
C ASN A 186 -16.75 -11.59 -4.21
N ASP A 187 -16.29 -12.79 -4.56
CA ASP A 187 -15.28 -12.99 -5.60
C ASP A 187 -15.77 -12.59 -7.00
N GLU A 188 -16.96 -13.04 -7.39
CA GLU A 188 -17.55 -12.71 -8.70
C GLU A 188 -17.81 -11.21 -8.83
N PHE A 189 -18.30 -10.57 -7.77
CA PHE A 189 -18.51 -9.13 -7.80
C PHE A 189 -17.20 -8.33 -7.82
N LEU A 190 -16.14 -8.79 -7.13
CA LEU A 190 -14.81 -8.17 -7.21
C LEU A 190 -14.23 -8.26 -8.62
N LYS A 191 -14.39 -9.41 -9.31
CA LYS A 191 -13.94 -9.57 -10.70
C LYS A 191 -14.63 -8.56 -11.61
N LEU A 192 -15.96 -8.45 -11.52
CA LEU A 192 -16.75 -7.47 -12.28
C LEU A 192 -16.29 -6.04 -12.02
N MET A 193 -16.11 -5.66 -10.75
CA MET A 193 -15.60 -4.35 -10.37
C MET A 193 -14.21 -4.09 -10.94
N TYR A 194 -13.27 -5.04 -10.80
CA TYR A 194 -11.91 -4.91 -11.30
C TYR A 194 -11.89 -4.61 -12.81
N TYR A 195 -12.61 -5.38 -13.62
CA TYR A 195 -12.64 -5.15 -15.07
C TYR A 195 -13.29 -3.82 -15.43
N SER A 196 -14.35 -3.41 -14.73
CA SER A 196 -14.98 -2.11 -14.93
C SER A 196 -14.04 -0.95 -14.60
N LEU A 197 -13.33 -1.04 -13.47
CA LEU A 197 -12.38 -0.04 -13.01
C LEU A 197 -11.16 0.07 -13.95
N ARG A 198 -10.61 -1.08 -14.38
CA ARG A 198 -9.52 -1.13 -15.36
C ARG A 198 -9.93 -0.45 -16.66
N ASN A 199 -11.08 -0.81 -17.24
CA ASN A 199 -11.54 -0.22 -18.50
C ASN A 199 -11.75 1.30 -18.37
N GLN A 200 -12.27 1.76 -17.23
CA GLN A 200 -12.45 3.19 -17.00
C GLN A 200 -11.11 3.93 -16.85
N LEU A 201 -10.09 3.28 -16.26
CA LEU A 201 -8.73 3.81 -16.19
C LEU A 201 -8.11 3.91 -17.58
N GLU A 202 -8.20 2.86 -18.40
CA GLU A 202 -7.73 2.86 -19.79
C GLU A 202 -8.34 4.03 -20.58
N GLN A 203 -9.66 4.23 -20.47
CA GLN A 203 -10.34 5.37 -21.09
C GLN A 203 -9.83 6.72 -20.55
N SER A 204 -9.63 6.83 -19.24
CA SER A 204 -9.17 8.10 -18.63
C SER A 204 -7.73 8.43 -19.04
N VAL A 205 -6.87 7.42 -19.19
CA VAL A 205 -5.52 7.57 -19.75
C VAL A 205 -5.59 7.99 -21.22
N GLU A 206 -6.49 7.42 -22.00
CA GLU A 206 -6.67 7.79 -23.42
C GLU A 206 -7.12 9.26 -23.57
N GLU A 207 -8.02 9.73 -22.71
CA GLU A 207 -8.53 11.11 -22.68
C GLU A 207 -7.50 12.14 -22.17
N ALA A 208 -6.41 11.70 -21.53
CA ALA A 208 -5.44 12.59 -20.90
C ALA A 208 -4.51 13.26 -21.92
N ASN A 209 -4.69 14.55 -22.18
CA ASN A 209 -3.88 15.29 -23.16
C ASN A 209 -2.41 15.49 -22.76
N TRP A 210 -2.09 15.30 -21.48
CA TRP A 210 -0.74 15.50 -20.93
C TRP A 210 0.09 14.21 -20.92
N ILE A 211 -0.47 13.07 -21.37
CA ILE A 211 0.26 11.81 -21.57
C ILE A 211 0.56 11.67 -23.07
N SER A 212 1.79 11.34 -23.44
CA SER A 212 2.16 11.10 -24.85
C SER A 212 1.52 9.83 -25.41
N GLY A 213 1.27 9.79 -26.71
CA GLY A 213 0.57 8.67 -27.37
C GLY A 213 1.27 7.31 -27.19
N ASP A 214 2.59 7.26 -27.25
CA ASP A 214 3.35 6.02 -27.08
C ASP A 214 3.27 5.49 -25.64
N VAL A 215 3.35 6.39 -24.66
CA VAL A 215 3.21 6.03 -23.24
C VAL A 215 1.77 5.58 -22.94
N LYS A 216 0.74 6.22 -23.50
CA LYS A 216 -0.66 5.76 -23.38
C LYS A 216 -0.81 4.32 -23.86
N LYS A 217 -0.25 4.01 -25.04
CA LYS A 217 -0.31 2.67 -25.62
C LYS A 217 0.35 1.64 -24.69
N TYR A 218 1.52 1.95 -24.14
CA TYR A 218 2.21 1.06 -23.20
C TYR A 218 1.41 0.84 -21.91
N ILE A 219 0.85 1.91 -21.33
CA ILE A 219 -0.01 1.82 -20.14
C ILE A 219 -1.22 0.92 -20.42
N ASN A 220 -1.91 1.15 -21.54
CA ASN A 220 -3.09 0.38 -21.91
C ASN A 220 -2.76 -1.10 -22.16
N GLU A 221 -1.62 -1.41 -22.78
CA GLU A 221 -1.15 -2.79 -22.96
C GLU A 221 -0.89 -3.49 -21.60
N LYS A 222 -0.24 -2.79 -20.65
CA LYS A 222 -0.01 -3.30 -19.30
C LYS A 222 -1.32 -3.53 -18.55
N LEU A 223 -2.26 -2.59 -18.63
CA LEU A 223 -3.58 -2.73 -18.01
C LEU A 223 -4.35 -3.91 -18.61
N THR A 224 -4.42 -4.00 -19.94
CA THR A 224 -5.15 -5.07 -20.66
C THR A 224 -4.63 -6.45 -20.30
N THR A 225 -3.30 -6.60 -20.17
CA THR A 225 -2.65 -7.89 -19.86
C THR A 225 -2.54 -8.19 -18.37
N MET A 226 -2.97 -7.27 -17.51
CA MET A 226 -2.88 -7.41 -16.05
C MET A 226 -3.81 -8.52 -15.54
N ARG A 227 -3.25 -9.41 -14.71
CA ARG A 227 -3.98 -10.51 -14.07
C ARG A 227 -4.56 -10.10 -12.73
N LEU A 228 -5.61 -10.79 -12.29
CA LEU A 228 -6.22 -10.60 -10.97
C LEU A 228 -6.04 -11.87 -10.13
N GLN A 229 -5.53 -11.71 -8.91
CA GLN A 229 -5.44 -12.78 -7.90
C GLN A 229 -6.22 -12.35 -6.65
N ILE A 230 -7.22 -13.14 -6.25
CA ILE A 230 -8.01 -12.90 -5.04
C ILE A 230 -7.63 -13.92 -3.98
N GLY A 231 -6.96 -13.47 -2.91
CA GLY A 231 -6.49 -14.32 -1.82
C GLY A 231 -5.38 -15.27 -2.26
N ILE A 232 -5.11 -16.26 -1.41
CA ILE A 232 -4.11 -17.29 -1.66
C ILE A 232 -4.68 -18.27 -2.71
N PRO A 233 -3.87 -18.73 -3.69
CA PRO A 233 -4.29 -19.75 -4.66
C PRO A 233 -4.86 -21.01 -4.00
N GLU A 234 -5.91 -21.58 -4.55
CA GLU A 234 -6.60 -22.75 -3.99
C GLU A 234 -5.70 -23.99 -3.99
N GLU A 235 -4.80 -24.11 -4.96
CA GLU A 235 -3.79 -25.17 -5.07
C GLU A 235 -2.84 -25.17 -3.87
N VAL A 236 -2.52 -23.99 -3.33
CA VAL A 236 -1.70 -23.83 -2.12
C VAL A 236 -2.47 -24.24 -0.88
N LEU A 237 -3.75 -23.87 -0.79
CA LEU A 237 -4.58 -24.19 0.38
C LEU A 237 -4.96 -25.68 0.44
N SER A 238 -5.26 -26.28 -0.71
CA SER A 238 -5.60 -27.70 -0.82
C SER A 238 -4.40 -28.62 -0.56
N ASN A 239 -3.19 -28.16 -0.86
CA ASN A 239 -1.96 -28.88 -0.53
C ASN A 239 -1.63 -28.77 0.98
N ARG A 240 -1.79 -29.89 1.70
CA ARG A 240 -1.51 -29.96 3.15
C ARG A 240 -0.03 -29.81 3.50
N SER A 241 0.90 -30.15 2.60
CA SER A 241 2.34 -30.06 2.90
C SER A 241 2.89 -28.67 2.62
N TYR A 242 2.36 -27.93 1.63
CA TYR A 242 2.94 -26.66 1.17
C TYR A 242 3.25 -25.68 2.30
N ILE A 243 2.27 -25.37 3.15
CA ILE A 243 2.47 -24.41 4.26
C ILE A 243 3.44 -24.97 5.30
N LYS A 244 3.38 -26.27 5.58
CA LYS A 244 4.30 -26.92 6.52
C LYS A 244 5.74 -26.84 5.99
N ASP A 245 5.93 -27.11 4.70
CA ASP A 245 7.22 -27.08 4.02
C ASP A 245 7.75 -25.64 3.95
N TYR A 246 6.88 -24.65 3.74
CA TYR A 246 7.22 -23.22 3.75
C TYR A 246 7.82 -22.76 5.10
N TYR A 247 7.35 -23.30 6.22
CA TYR A 247 7.80 -22.93 7.58
C TYR A 247 8.71 -23.98 8.23
N ASN A 248 9.24 -24.95 7.50
CA ASN A 248 9.99 -26.08 8.06
C ASN A 248 11.29 -25.66 8.78
N GLU A 249 11.93 -24.57 8.36
CA GLU A 249 13.15 -23.99 8.91
C GLU A 249 12.91 -23.15 10.17
N LEU A 250 11.65 -22.80 10.47
CA LEU A 250 11.31 -21.98 11.63
C LEU A 250 11.15 -22.85 12.88
N LEU A 251 12.10 -22.73 13.81
CA LEU A 251 12.16 -23.55 15.02
C LEU A 251 11.81 -22.72 16.26
N LEU A 252 10.57 -22.86 16.73
CA LEU A 252 10.08 -22.23 17.97
C LEU A 252 10.03 -23.29 19.09
N SER A 253 11.08 -23.34 19.91
CA SER A 253 11.33 -24.47 20.83
C SER A 253 10.76 -24.31 22.25
N ASN A 254 10.25 -23.13 22.61
CA ASN A 254 9.71 -22.83 23.95
C ASN A 254 8.70 -21.66 23.90
N LEU A 255 8.46 -20.97 25.02
CA LEU A 255 7.53 -19.82 25.10
C LEU A 255 8.23 -18.47 25.29
N TYR A 256 9.57 -18.44 25.27
CA TYR A 256 10.35 -17.23 25.46
C TYR A 256 10.55 -16.51 24.13
N PHE A 257 9.73 -15.48 23.90
CA PHE A 257 9.72 -14.72 22.64
C PHE A 257 11.12 -14.23 22.21
N VAL A 258 11.90 -13.67 23.15
CA VAL A 258 13.23 -13.12 22.84
C VAL A 258 14.20 -14.20 22.35
N GLU A 259 14.05 -15.44 22.83
CA GLU A 259 14.91 -16.56 22.43
C GLU A 259 14.64 -17.03 20.98
N HIS A 260 13.46 -16.71 20.42
CA HIS A 260 13.13 -17.08 19.04
C HIS A 260 13.50 -16.02 18.01
N LEU A 261 13.88 -14.80 18.44
CA LEU A 261 14.21 -13.71 17.52
C LEU A 261 15.25 -14.14 16.49
N GLN A 262 16.33 -14.80 16.93
CA GLN A 262 17.35 -15.30 16.02
C GLN A 262 16.79 -16.31 15.01
N SER A 263 15.96 -17.27 15.45
CA SER A 263 15.39 -18.27 14.53
C SER A 263 14.51 -17.62 13.47
N ILE A 264 13.73 -16.60 13.84
CA ILE A 264 12.86 -15.96 12.86
C ILE A 264 13.66 -15.02 11.94
N TRP A 265 14.68 -14.31 12.44
CA TRP A 265 15.59 -13.55 11.58
C TRP A 265 16.28 -14.45 10.56
N SER A 266 16.81 -15.60 11.00
CA SER A 266 17.39 -16.61 10.11
C SER A 266 16.38 -17.11 9.08
N PHE A 267 15.14 -17.40 9.50
CA PHE A 267 14.07 -17.80 8.59
C PHE A 267 13.78 -16.72 7.54
N ARG A 268 13.62 -15.46 7.95
CA ARG A 268 13.36 -14.34 7.04
C ARG A 268 14.51 -14.14 6.05
N MET A 269 15.77 -14.23 6.48
CA MET A 269 16.92 -14.15 5.60
C MET A 269 16.94 -15.31 4.58
N ALA A 270 16.69 -16.54 5.02
CA ALA A 270 16.59 -17.69 4.12
C ALA A 270 15.47 -17.52 3.08
N ARG A 271 14.30 -16.99 3.49
CA ARG A 271 13.21 -16.67 2.56
C ARG A 271 13.60 -15.56 1.58
N MET A 272 14.31 -14.53 2.01
CA MET A 272 14.83 -13.48 1.12
C MET A 272 15.84 -14.05 0.11
N GLU A 273 16.73 -14.92 0.57
CA GLU A 273 17.73 -15.56 -0.27
C GLU A 273 17.11 -16.47 -1.34
N ASP A 274 16.06 -17.22 -0.98
CA ASP A 274 15.34 -18.06 -1.93
C ASP A 274 14.70 -17.25 -3.08
N LYS A 275 14.35 -15.97 -2.85
CA LYS A 275 13.85 -15.07 -3.90
C LYS A 275 14.89 -14.72 -4.96
N LEU A 276 16.18 -14.95 -4.71
CA LEU A 276 17.25 -14.75 -5.70
C LEU A 276 17.29 -15.89 -6.73
N LYS A 277 16.63 -17.02 -6.45
CA LYS A 277 16.56 -18.19 -7.34
C LYS A 277 15.34 -18.07 -8.25
N ALA A 278 15.36 -18.83 -9.35
CA ALA A 278 14.18 -18.98 -10.19
C ALA A 278 13.09 -19.75 -9.42
N LEU A 279 11.99 -19.07 -9.11
CA LEU A 279 10.82 -19.64 -8.46
C LEU A 279 9.81 -20.14 -9.50
N ASN A 280 9.03 -21.16 -9.13
CA ASN A 280 7.85 -21.52 -9.92
C ASN A 280 6.76 -20.44 -9.76
N ILE A 281 5.72 -20.50 -10.59
CA ILE A 281 4.67 -19.47 -10.61
C ILE A 281 3.92 -19.35 -9.27
N ILE A 282 3.66 -20.47 -8.58
CA ILE A 282 2.96 -20.47 -7.30
C ILE A 282 3.81 -19.82 -6.22
N ASP A 283 5.08 -20.21 -6.12
CA ASP A 283 6.01 -19.63 -5.15
C ASP A 283 6.27 -18.14 -5.44
N THR A 284 6.27 -17.74 -6.71
CA THR A 284 6.35 -16.34 -7.12
C THR A 284 5.12 -15.56 -6.66
N ILE A 285 3.90 -16.09 -6.84
CA ILE A 285 2.67 -15.46 -6.35
C ILE A 285 2.74 -15.30 -4.82
N ILE A 286 3.06 -16.35 -4.07
CA ILE A 286 3.16 -16.28 -2.61
C ILE A 286 4.24 -15.27 -2.18
N SER A 287 5.40 -15.28 -2.83
CA SER A 287 6.47 -14.31 -2.57
C SER A 287 5.99 -12.86 -2.75
N GLU A 288 5.29 -12.57 -3.85
CA GLU A 288 4.77 -11.23 -4.16
C GLU A 288 3.66 -10.82 -3.18
N MET A 289 2.78 -11.75 -2.80
CA MET A 289 1.72 -11.51 -1.81
C MET A 289 2.27 -11.15 -0.42
N TYR A 290 3.40 -11.74 -0.02
CA TYR A 290 3.99 -11.60 1.32
C TYR A 290 5.39 -10.98 1.27
N THR A 291 5.55 -9.94 0.44
CA THR A 291 6.82 -9.18 0.35
C THR A 291 7.04 -8.24 1.54
N SER A 292 5.97 -7.76 2.17
CA SER A 292 5.99 -6.90 3.37
C SER A 292 5.54 -7.68 4.60
N GLU A 293 6.03 -7.27 5.79
CA GLU A 293 5.55 -7.81 7.08
C GLU A 293 4.05 -7.56 7.29
N GLU A 294 3.58 -6.42 6.80
CA GLU A 294 2.15 -6.08 6.73
C GLU A 294 1.75 -5.98 5.24
N PRO A 295 1.31 -7.09 4.61
CA PRO A 295 0.82 -7.06 3.24
C PRO A 295 -0.40 -6.13 3.11
N PRO A 296 -0.42 -5.22 2.13
CA PRO A 296 -1.58 -4.37 1.91
C PRO A 296 -2.78 -5.19 1.44
N LEU A 297 -3.98 -4.70 1.71
CA LEU A 297 -5.22 -5.40 1.34
C LEU A 297 -5.43 -5.47 -0.18
N VAL A 298 -4.89 -4.50 -0.92
CA VAL A 298 -4.80 -4.49 -2.37
C VAL A 298 -3.37 -4.12 -2.75
N ALA A 299 -2.76 -4.86 -3.66
CA ALA A 299 -1.37 -4.68 -4.06
C ALA A 299 -1.20 -4.89 -5.56
N TYR A 300 -0.22 -4.22 -6.17
CA TYR A 300 0.22 -4.51 -7.53
C TYR A 300 1.58 -5.20 -7.52
N SER A 301 1.64 -6.41 -8.08
CA SER A 301 2.88 -7.13 -8.35
C SER A 301 3.47 -6.68 -9.68
N LYS A 302 4.64 -6.03 -9.59
CA LYS A 302 5.40 -5.55 -10.76
C LYS A 302 5.97 -6.70 -11.58
N LEU A 303 6.38 -7.77 -10.91
CA LEU A 303 7.00 -8.93 -11.52
C LEU A 303 5.99 -9.74 -12.35
N LEU A 304 4.77 -9.94 -11.83
CA LEU A 304 3.76 -10.78 -12.47
C LEU A 304 2.75 -10.00 -13.31
N ASN A 305 2.86 -8.67 -13.34
CA ASN A 305 1.81 -7.76 -13.82
C ASN A 305 0.43 -8.19 -13.30
N MET A 306 0.29 -8.24 -11.97
CA MET A 306 -0.85 -8.85 -11.31
C MET A 306 -1.37 -7.96 -10.17
N LEU A 307 -2.67 -7.69 -10.17
CA LEU A 307 -3.35 -7.11 -9.02
C LEU A 307 -3.70 -8.22 -8.03
N VAL A 308 -3.25 -8.07 -6.79
CA VAL A 308 -3.52 -8.98 -5.69
C VAL A 308 -4.51 -8.32 -4.73
N ILE A 309 -5.62 -8.98 -4.45
CA ILE A 309 -6.61 -8.55 -3.44
C ILE A 309 -6.63 -9.57 -2.31
N SER A 310 -6.31 -9.17 -1.08
CA SER A 310 -6.36 -10.03 0.09
C SER A 310 -7.78 -10.51 0.37
N ARG A 311 -7.95 -11.79 0.70
CA ARG A 311 -9.23 -12.35 1.17
C ARG A 311 -9.74 -11.67 2.45
N GLY A 312 -8.85 -11.03 3.21
CA GLY A 312 -9.19 -10.28 4.41
C GLY A 312 -10.21 -9.17 4.17
N ILE A 313 -10.10 -8.45 3.04
CA ILE A 313 -11.07 -7.39 2.70
C ILE A 313 -12.40 -7.99 2.25
N ALA A 314 -12.32 -9.05 1.43
CA ALA A 314 -13.46 -9.79 0.91
C ALA A 314 -14.31 -10.45 2.01
N SER A 315 -13.71 -10.74 3.17
CA SER A 315 -14.39 -11.42 4.28
C SER A 315 -14.83 -10.49 5.42
N SER A 316 -14.39 -9.22 5.39
CA SER A 316 -14.72 -8.22 6.41
C SER A 316 -16.17 -7.68 6.27
N GLY A 317 -16.55 -6.76 7.17
CA GLY A 317 -17.77 -5.95 7.04
C GLY A 317 -17.57 -4.69 6.16
N TYR A 318 -16.36 -4.48 5.64
CA TYR A 318 -16.05 -3.35 4.77
C TYR A 318 -16.64 -3.53 3.37
N TYR A 319 -16.63 -4.77 2.87
CA TYR A 319 -17.13 -5.16 1.55
C TYR A 319 -18.04 -6.39 1.62
N ASP A 320 -19.14 -6.32 0.88
CA ASP A 320 -20.07 -7.44 0.70
C ASP A 320 -20.85 -7.22 -0.59
N TYR A 321 -20.94 -8.23 -1.46
CA TYR A 321 -21.65 -8.13 -2.74
C TYR A 321 -23.13 -7.77 -2.58
N ARG A 322 -23.69 -7.97 -1.38
CA ARG A 322 -25.08 -7.63 -1.04
C ARG A 322 -25.25 -6.18 -0.59
N TYR A 323 -24.17 -5.44 -0.38
CA TYR A 323 -24.24 -4.00 -0.16
C TYR A 323 -24.52 -3.28 -1.50
N PRO A 324 -25.07 -2.05 -1.46
CA PRO A 324 -25.31 -1.31 -2.70
C PRO A 324 -24.04 -1.15 -3.52
N VAL A 325 -24.20 -1.22 -4.84
CA VAL A 325 -23.10 -1.14 -5.80
C VAL A 325 -22.29 0.14 -5.57
N ALA A 326 -22.95 1.28 -5.40
CA ALA A 326 -22.29 2.55 -5.10
C ALA A 326 -21.40 2.52 -3.85
N VAL A 327 -21.83 1.85 -2.78
CA VAL A 327 -21.06 1.75 -1.53
C VAL A 327 -19.81 0.89 -1.73
N ASN A 328 -19.93 -0.23 -2.46
CA ASN A 328 -18.78 -1.09 -2.75
C ASN A 328 -17.78 -0.40 -3.69
N PHE A 329 -18.25 0.31 -4.72
CA PHE A 329 -17.38 1.15 -5.57
C PHE A 329 -16.68 2.22 -4.75
N ALA A 330 -17.39 2.95 -3.88
CA ALA A 330 -16.81 3.97 -3.02
C ALA A 330 -15.77 3.43 -2.03
N ARG A 331 -15.93 2.18 -1.58
CA ARG A 331 -15.00 1.51 -0.67
C ARG A 331 -13.91 0.79 -1.47
N ILE A 332 -14.03 -0.52 -1.62
CA ILE A 332 -13.03 -1.37 -2.27
C ILE A 332 -12.74 -0.96 -3.72
N GLY A 333 -13.71 -0.40 -4.44
CA GLY A 333 -13.49 0.08 -5.81
C GLY A 333 -12.52 1.27 -5.87
N SER A 334 -12.54 2.14 -4.87
CA SER A 334 -11.56 3.22 -4.74
C SER A 334 -10.18 2.68 -4.33
N ASP A 335 -10.13 1.70 -3.42
CA ASP A 335 -8.87 1.08 -2.99
C ASP A 335 -8.16 0.38 -4.16
N ILE A 336 -8.91 -0.34 -4.99
CA ILE A 336 -8.40 -0.95 -6.22
C ILE A 336 -7.84 0.11 -7.16
N LEU A 337 -8.57 1.21 -7.35
CA LEU A 337 -8.17 2.19 -8.34
C LEU A 337 -7.02 3.07 -7.88
N GLU A 338 -6.90 3.36 -6.58
CA GLU A 338 -5.71 3.98 -6.00
C GLU A 338 -4.45 3.15 -6.29
N VAL A 339 -4.52 1.82 -6.12
CA VAL A 339 -3.39 0.92 -6.43
C VAL A 339 -3.09 0.87 -7.93
N LEU A 340 -4.11 0.81 -8.79
CA LEU A 340 -3.93 0.85 -10.24
C LEU A 340 -3.34 2.19 -10.70
N MET A 341 -3.77 3.30 -10.11
CA MET A 341 -3.22 4.63 -10.37
C MET A 341 -1.75 4.75 -9.97
N ASP A 342 -1.34 4.19 -8.83
CA ASP A 342 0.09 4.12 -8.48
C ASP A 342 0.87 3.18 -9.43
N ALA A 343 0.25 2.10 -9.91
CA ALA A 343 0.86 1.19 -10.88
C ALA A 343 1.14 1.87 -12.23
N VAL A 344 0.32 2.84 -12.68
CA VAL A 344 0.60 3.66 -13.89
C VAL A 344 1.98 4.31 -13.82
N MET A 345 2.40 4.80 -12.65
CA MET A 345 3.74 5.35 -12.48
C MET A 345 4.83 4.30 -12.64
N THR A 346 4.58 3.08 -12.17
CA THR A 346 5.50 1.97 -12.42
C THR A 346 5.59 1.65 -13.91
N PHE A 347 4.49 1.73 -14.67
CA PHE A 347 4.51 1.49 -16.12
C PHE A 347 5.33 2.53 -16.88
N VAL A 348 5.26 3.80 -16.46
CA VAL A 348 6.08 4.85 -17.06
C VAL A 348 7.56 4.57 -16.84
N GLU A 349 7.96 4.19 -15.63
CA GLU A 349 9.35 3.83 -15.34
C GLU A 349 9.80 2.58 -16.12
N GLN A 350 8.93 1.59 -16.28
CA GLN A 350 9.21 0.42 -17.13
C GLN A 350 9.34 0.81 -18.61
N TYR A 351 8.48 1.70 -19.11
CA TYR A 351 8.56 2.20 -20.49
C TYR A 351 9.89 2.91 -20.75
N LYS A 352 10.35 3.76 -19.83
CA LYS A 352 11.66 4.43 -19.93
C LYS A 352 12.80 3.41 -20.02
N ALA A 353 12.78 2.41 -19.14
CA ALA A 353 13.79 1.36 -19.10
C ALA A 353 13.79 0.50 -20.38
N ASP A 354 12.61 0.15 -20.90
CA ASP A 354 12.47 -0.67 -22.11
C ASP A 354 12.89 0.07 -23.39
N ASN A 355 12.73 1.39 -23.43
CA ASN A 355 12.95 2.21 -24.65
C ASN A 355 14.21 3.09 -24.58
N ASN A 356 15.00 3.04 -23.50
CA ASN A 356 16.09 3.99 -23.24
C ASN A 356 15.66 5.47 -23.37
N ASP A 357 14.38 5.76 -23.09
CA ASP A 357 13.82 7.10 -23.19
C ASP A 357 13.92 7.80 -21.83
N LEU A 358 14.84 8.76 -21.74
CA LEU A 358 15.05 9.58 -20.54
C LEU A 358 14.09 10.77 -20.46
N HIS A 359 13.37 11.09 -21.54
CA HIS A 359 12.59 12.32 -21.65
C HIS A 359 11.09 12.13 -21.38
N SER A 360 10.54 10.95 -21.66
CA SER A 360 9.14 10.64 -21.35
C SER A 360 8.89 10.64 -19.85
N HIS A 361 8.29 11.71 -19.32
CA HIS A 361 7.92 11.81 -17.90
C HIS A 361 6.45 12.16 -17.77
N ILE A 362 5.79 11.46 -16.84
CA ILE A 362 4.48 11.85 -16.32
C ILE A 362 4.74 12.60 -15.01
N ASP A 363 4.41 13.90 -14.98
CA ASP A 363 4.58 14.74 -13.80
C ASP A 363 3.30 14.75 -12.93
N LEU A 364 3.04 13.65 -12.22
CA LEU A 364 1.94 13.60 -11.22
C LEU A 364 2.25 14.44 -9.97
N GLY A 365 3.51 14.85 -9.78
CA GLY A 365 3.98 15.56 -8.58
C GLY A 365 3.70 17.06 -8.59
N LYS A 366 3.62 17.70 -9.77
CA LYS A 366 3.16 19.09 -9.92
C LYS A 366 1.64 19.19 -9.76
N VAL A 367 1.14 18.91 -8.58
CA VAL A 367 -0.26 19.20 -8.23
C VAL A 367 -0.40 20.71 -8.03
N ASP A 368 -1.39 21.31 -8.68
CA ASP A 368 -1.75 22.71 -8.40
C ASP A 368 -2.29 22.81 -6.97
N ILE A 369 -1.46 23.24 -6.02
CA ILE A 369 -1.84 23.39 -4.61
C ILE A 369 -3.07 24.30 -4.44
N GLY A 370 -3.31 25.23 -5.38
CA GLY A 370 -4.51 26.05 -5.42
C GLY A 370 -5.80 25.26 -5.58
N CYS A 371 -5.77 24.09 -6.24
CA CYS A 371 -6.93 23.23 -6.41
C CYS A 371 -7.25 22.38 -5.17
N ILE A 372 -6.31 22.23 -4.24
CA ILE A 372 -6.48 21.47 -2.99
C ILE A 372 -7.18 22.33 -1.93
N THR A 373 -6.78 23.59 -1.81
CA THR A 373 -7.13 24.42 -0.66
C THR A 373 -8.49 25.07 -0.75
N ALA A 374 -9.01 25.38 -1.95
CA ALA A 374 -10.28 26.07 -2.21
C ALA A 374 -10.55 27.39 -1.45
N GLU A 375 -9.78 27.71 -0.40
CA GLU A 375 -9.71 28.92 0.41
C GLU A 375 -8.25 29.17 0.79
N GLU A 376 -7.79 30.42 0.78
CA GLU A 376 -6.37 30.81 0.84
C GLU A 376 -5.62 30.47 2.15
N HIS A 377 -6.31 29.98 3.19
CA HIS A 377 -5.67 29.62 4.45
C HIS A 377 -4.99 28.25 4.33
N ASN A 378 -3.69 28.20 4.65
CA ASN A 378 -2.80 27.00 4.68
C ASN A 378 -2.10 26.64 3.35
N ARG A 379 -2.04 27.56 2.37
CA ARG A 379 -1.23 27.35 1.16
C ARG A 379 0.26 27.13 1.45
N GLU A 380 0.81 27.83 2.43
CA GLU A 380 2.21 27.71 2.86
C GLU A 380 2.50 26.31 3.43
N GLU A 381 1.60 25.77 4.28
CA GLU A 381 1.75 24.43 4.87
C GLU A 381 1.79 23.33 3.80
N LEU A 382 1.00 23.46 2.73
CA LEU A 382 1.02 22.50 1.62
C LEU A 382 2.21 22.66 0.68
N GLN A 383 2.79 23.87 0.59
CA GLN A 383 4.00 24.13 -0.20
C GLN A 383 5.25 23.51 0.44
N GLU A 384 5.26 23.35 1.77
CA GLU A 384 6.34 22.70 2.51
C GLU A 384 6.31 21.16 2.43
N LEU A 385 5.26 20.59 1.84
CA LEU A 385 5.10 19.13 1.77
C LEU A 385 6.04 18.47 0.76
N SER A 386 6.42 17.24 1.07
CA SER A 386 7.21 16.42 0.16
C SER A 386 6.45 16.12 -1.14
N THR A 387 7.19 15.95 -2.23
CA THR A 387 6.67 15.53 -3.53
C THR A 387 5.88 14.21 -3.44
N ASN A 388 6.30 13.30 -2.55
CA ASN A 388 5.59 12.04 -2.32
C ASN A 388 4.21 12.24 -1.68
N ALA A 389 4.08 13.18 -0.73
CA ALA A 389 2.79 13.49 -0.11
C ALA A 389 1.80 14.08 -1.12
N LEU A 390 2.27 14.99 -1.99
CA LEU A 390 1.46 15.54 -3.07
C LEU A 390 1.11 14.48 -4.13
N LYS A 391 2.05 13.58 -4.45
CA LYS A 391 1.80 12.45 -5.36
C LYS A 391 0.73 11.51 -4.78
N SER A 392 0.79 11.18 -3.49
CA SER A 392 -0.23 10.34 -2.84
C SER A 392 -1.62 10.98 -2.96
N PHE A 393 -1.73 12.28 -2.72
CA PHE A 393 -2.99 13.02 -2.92
C PHE A 393 -3.52 12.89 -4.35
N HIS A 394 -2.64 13.06 -5.34
CA HIS A 394 -3.01 12.94 -6.74
C HIS A 394 -3.59 11.56 -7.06
N ILE A 395 -2.93 10.50 -6.56
CA ILE A 395 -3.38 9.11 -6.72
C ILE A 395 -4.76 8.91 -6.09
N THR A 396 -4.95 9.36 -4.84
CA THR A 396 -6.22 9.23 -4.12
C THR A 396 -7.37 9.93 -4.86
N LEU A 397 -7.15 11.16 -5.31
CA LEU A 397 -8.21 11.96 -5.93
C LEU A 397 -8.54 11.50 -7.36
N SER A 398 -7.53 11.17 -8.17
CA SER A 398 -7.71 10.54 -9.48
C SER A 398 -8.43 9.20 -9.34
N GLY A 399 -8.02 8.36 -8.37
CA GLY A 399 -8.70 7.12 -8.03
C GLY A 399 -10.18 7.36 -7.73
N ALA A 400 -10.51 8.27 -6.82
CA ALA A 400 -11.90 8.54 -6.47
C ALA A 400 -12.77 8.98 -7.66
N LYS A 401 -12.24 9.88 -8.51
CA LYS A 401 -12.94 10.42 -9.69
C LYS A 401 -13.15 9.37 -10.77
N ILE A 402 -12.14 8.56 -11.07
CA ILE A 402 -12.25 7.49 -12.05
C ILE A 402 -13.19 6.39 -11.52
N THR A 403 -13.17 6.07 -10.21
CA THR A 403 -14.10 5.10 -9.61
C THR A 403 -15.56 5.57 -9.73
N ALA A 404 -15.82 6.87 -9.52
CA ALA A 404 -17.14 7.45 -9.73
C ALA A 404 -17.63 7.32 -11.19
N LYS A 405 -16.75 7.58 -12.16
CA LYS A 405 -17.06 7.36 -13.59
C LYS A 405 -17.32 5.87 -13.85
N ALA A 406 -16.49 4.99 -13.30
CA ALA A 406 -16.61 3.54 -13.46
C ALA A 406 -17.93 3.03 -12.91
N LEU A 407 -18.39 3.53 -11.75
CA LEU A 407 -19.70 3.22 -11.19
C LEU A 407 -20.82 3.57 -12.19
N SER A 408 -20.77 4.75 -12.80
CA SER A 408 -21.80 5.18 -13.76
C SER A 408 -21.82 4.25 -14.99
N SER A 409 -20.66 3.95 -15.55
CA SER A 409 -20.51 3.02 -16.68
C SER A 409 -20.94 1.58 -16.33
N PHE A 410 -20.64 1.14 -15.10
CA PHE A 410 -21.01 -0.18 -14.59
C PHE A 410 -22.53 -0.32 -14.40
N LEU A 411 -23.19 0.69 -13.81
CA LEU A 411 -24.63 0.71 -13.66
C LEU A 411 -25.34 0.71 -15.01
N ALA A 412 -24.83 1.45 -15.99
CA ALA A 412 -25.34 1.41 -17.35
C ALA A 412 -25.21 0.01 -17.96
N ALA A 413 -24.05 -0.64 -17.80
CA ALA A 413 -23.83 -2.00 -18.28
C ALA A 413 -24.79 -3.03 -17.63
N ILE A 414 -25.09 -2.90 -16.34
CA ILE A 414 -26.08 -3.75 -15.67
C ILE A 414 -27.48 -3.51 -16.25
N ASP A 415 -27.89 -2.25 -16.41
CA ASP A 415 -29.23 -1.88 -16.88
C ASP A 415 -29.48 -2.36 -18.32
N THR A 416 -28.44 -2.32 -19.17
CA THR A 416 -28.51 -2.77 -20.56
C THR A 416 -28.08 -4.22 -20.76
N ALA A 417 -27.79 -4.96 -19.68
CA ALA A 417 -27.21 -6.31 -19.70
C ALA A 417 -25.99 -6.42 -20.65
N SER A 418 -25.20 -5.36 -20.75
CA SER A 418 -24.05 -5.28 -21.64
C SER A 418 -22.79 -5.87 -20.99
N PRO A 419 -21.90 -6.50 -21.77
CA PRO A 419 -20.67 -7.07 -21.25
C PRO A 419 -19.64 -5.96 -20.95
N ILE A 420 -18.95 -6.11 -19.82
CA ILE A 420 -17.73 -5.38 -19.46
C ILE A 420 -16.58 -6.01 -20.24
N VAL A 421 -15.90 -5.19 -21.05
CA VAL A 421 -14.83 -5.65 -21.94
C VAL A 421 -13.70 -6.32 -21.17
N GLY A 422 -13.21 -7.45 -21.69
CA GLY A 422 -12.07 -8.20 -21.17
C GLY A 422 -12.34 -9.12 -19.97
N ALA A 423 -13.56 -9.15 -19.43
CA ALA A 423 -13.98 -10.19 -18.50
C ALA A 423 -14.36 -11.46 -19.29
N SER A 424 -13.68 -12.58 -19.03
CA SER A 424 -13.81 -13.83 -19.80
C SER A 424 -14.86 -14.81 -19.27
N PHE A 425 -15.88 -14.33 -18.55
CA PHE A 425 -16.93 -15.14 -17.92
C PHE A 425 -18.33 -14.63 -18.29
N ASP A 426 -19.37 -15.42 -18.03
CA ASP A 426 -20.77 -15.07 -18.35
C ASP A 426 -21.28 -13.98 -17.41
N GLN A 427 -21.20 -12.73 -17.86
CA GLN A 427 -21.54 -11.57 -17.05
C GLN A 427 -23.04 -11.38 -16.87
N GLN A 428 -23.85 -11.74 -17.87
CA GLN A 428 -25.30 -11.59 -17.77
C GLN A 428 -25.85 -12.52 -16.68
N HIS A 429 -25.46 -13.79 -16.70
CA HIS A 429 -25.79 -14.73 -15.63
C HIS A 429 -25.21 -14.26 -14.28
N THR A 430 -24.01 -13.69 -14.29
CA THR A 430 -23.38 -13.17 -13.05
C THR A 430 -24.18 -12.00 -12.47
N TYR A 431 -24.67 -11.07 -13.28
CA TYR A 431 -25.52 -9.96 -12.81
C TYR A 431 -26.81 -10.45 -12.16
N GLU A 432 -27.44 -11.47 -12.76
CA GLU A 432 -28.67 -12.07 -12.24
C GLU A 432 -28.41 -12.85 -10.93
N SER A 433 -27.38 -13.68 -10.88
CA SER A 433 -27.03 -14.48 -9.69
C SER A 433 -26.61 -13.64 -8.49
N LEU A 434 -25.95 -12.49 -8.75
CA LEU A 434 -25.63 -11.48 -7.74
C LEU A 434 -26.80 -10.54 -7.43
N ARG A 435 -27.93 -10.64 -8.17
CA ARG A 435 -29.11 -9.79 -8.06
C ARG A 435 -28.81 -8.29 -8.25
N LEU A 436 -27.82 -7.96 -9.09
CA LEU A 436 -27.41 -6.58 -9.35
C LEU A 436 -28.48 -5.78 -10.11
N THR A 437 -29.33 -6.45 -10.89
CA THR A 437 -30.47 -5.85 -11.58
C THR A 437 -31.58 -5.39 -10.60
N GLN A 438 -31.65 -6.01 -9.42
CA GLN A 438 -32.60 -5.68 -8.36
C GLN A 438 -31.94 -4.73 -7.37
N ARG A 439 -31.64 -3.49 -7.80
CA ARG A 439 -30.90 -2.49 -7.01
C ARG A 439 -31.42 -2.41 -5.56
N LEU A 440 -30.61 -2.86 -4.61
CA LEU A 440 -30.96 -2.85 -3.19
C LEU A 440 -30.88 -1.41 -2.65
N ARG A 441 -32.04 -0.84 -2.31
CA ARG A 441 -32.11 0.49 -1.67
C ARG A 441 -32.01 0.35 -0.15
N ILE A 442 -31.05 1.05 0.46
CA ILE A 442 -30.89 1.06 1.92
C ILE A 442 -32.10 1.78 2.56
N PRO A 443 -32.83 1.15 3.51
CA PRO A 443 -33.85 1.84 4.30
C PRO A 443 -33.27 3.06 5.02
N GLY A 444 -33.93 4.21 4.91
CA GLY A 444 -33.45 5.48 5.50
C GLY A 444 -32.51 6.30 4.61
N LEU A 445 -31.93 5.71 3.55
CA LEU A 445 -31.14 6.43 2.53
C LEU A 445 -31.77 6.36 1.13
N ARG A 446 -33.07 6.04 1.04
CA ARG A 446 -33.79 5.90 -0.23
C ARG A 446 -33.86 7.19 -1.05
N SER A 447 -33.70 8.34 -0.40
CA SER A 447 -33.65 9.66 -1.03
C SER A 447 -32.38 9.89 -1.85
N TYR A 448 -31.31 9.14 -1.57
CA TYR A 448 -30.04 9.30 -2.27
C TYR A 448 -30.00 8.43 -3.52
N ASN A 449 -29.57 9.01 -4.64
CA ASN A 449 -29.24 8.26 -5.85
C ASN A 449 -27.87 7.56 -5.72
N GLU A 450 -27.50 6.72 -6.69
CA GLU A 450 -26.26 5.93 -6.62
C GLU A 450 -25.00 6.81 -6.56
N ASN A 451 -24.97 7.93 -7.29
CA ASN A 451 -23.82 8.83 -7.31
C ASN A 451 -23.69 9.64 -6.00
N GLU A 452 -24.82 10.04 -5.41
CA GLU A 452 -24.86 10.68 -4.09
C GLU A 452 -24.45 9.70 -2.99
N LEU A 453 -24.91 8.44 -3.07
CA LEU A 453 -24.54 7.39 -2.13
C LEU A 453 -23.06 7.03 -2.25
N PHE A 454 -22.51 7.02 -3.46
CA PHE A 454 -21.07 6.87 -3.70
C PHE A 454 -20.29 7.98 -3.00
N ALA A 455 -20.64 9.24 -3.25
CA ALA A 455 -19.94 10.38 -2.64
C ALA A 455 -20.03 10.33 -1.10
N LEU A 456 -21.20 10.00 -0.55
CA LEU A 456 -21.39 9.86 0.90
C LEU A 456 -20.50 8.76 1.48
N ALA A 457 -20.51 7.57 0.86
CA ALA A 457 -19.73 6.42 1.31
C ALA A 457 -18.22 6.64 1.16
N TYR A 458 -17.80 7.34 0.10
CA TYR A 458 -16.39 7.66 -0.13
C TYR A 458 -15.90 8.68 0.90
N MET A 459 -16.68 9.73 1.17
CA MET A 459 -16.33 10.71 2.21
C MET A 459 -16.23 10.10 3.61
N GLN A 460 -17.01 9.05 3.91
CA GLN A 460 -16.89 8.30 5.17
C GLN A 460 -15.54 7.60 5.35
N LYS A 461 -14.80 7.33 4.27
CA LYS A 461 -13.42 6.80 4.33
C LYS A 461 -12.46 7.78 5.02
N HIS A 462 -12.77 9.07 4.93
CA HIS A 462 -11.97 10.18 5.46
C HIS A 462 -12.51 10.71 6.80
N CYS A 463 -13.43 9.98 7.46
CA CYS A 463 -13.85 10.34 8.81
C CYS A 463 -12.73 10.05 9.81
N SER A 464 -12.26 11.09 10.50
CA SER A 464 -11.22 11.03 11.52
C SER A 464 -11.74 11.51 12.88
N THR A 465 -10.97 11.22 13.93
CA THR A 465 -11.25 11.73 15.28
C THR A 465 -10.53 13.05 15.51
N SER A 466 -11.06 13.90 16.39
CA SER A 466 -10.50 15.23 16.67
C SER A 466 -9.04 15.22 17.17
N ILE A 467 -8.62 14.14 17.83
CA ILE A 467 -7.23 13.96 18.31
C ILE A 467 -6.30 13.66 17.12
N ALA A 468 -6.73 12.76 16.23
CA ALA A 468 -6.00 12.46 15.01
C ALA A 468 -5.87 13.70 14.11
N ASP A 469 -6.91 14.53 14.06
CA ASP A 469 -6.93 15.77 13.27
C ASP A 469 -6.11 16.91 13.84
N LYS A 470 -5.74 16.87 15.12
CA LYS A 470 -5.03 17.96 15.79
C LYS A 470 -3.54 17.70 15.93
N ASP A 471 -3.19 16.55 16.51
CA ASP A 471 -1.81 16.27 16.91
C ASP A 471 -1.10 15.45 15.82
N TYR A 472 -1.73 14.39 15.32
CA TYR A 472 -1.14 13.53 14.28
C TYR A 472 -1.20 14.15 12.88
N ALA A 473 -2.25 14.90 12.57
CA ALA A 473 -2.46 15.50 11.24
C ALA A 473 -1.29 16.36 10.75
N LYS A 474 -0.59 17.05 11.66
CA LYS A 474 0.57 17.89 11.32
C LYS A 474 1.78 17.08 10.86
N ILE A 475 1.96 15.90 11.42
CA ILE A 475 3.12 15.06 11.15
C ILE A 475 2.82 13.92 10.16
N LYS A 476 1.54 13.58 9.95
CA LYS A 476 1.10 12.54 8.99
C LYS A 476 1.73 12.71 7.60
N PRO A 477 1.82 13.91 7.00
CA PRO A 477 2.47 14.09 5.69
C PRO A 477 3.97 13.74 5.67
N HIS A 478 4.63 13.78 6.83
CA HIS A 478 6.04 13.43 6.96
C HIS A 478 6.24 11.95 7.33
N VAL A 479 5.35 11.40 8.15
CA VAL A 479 5.43 10.02 8.64
C VAL A 479 4.90 9.03 7.61
N GLU A 480 3.73 9.31 7.03
CA GLU A 480 3.03 8.41 6.10
C GLU A 480 3.17 8.85 4.65
N GLN A 481 3.71 10.05 4.38
CA GLN A 481 3.72 10.64 3.03
C GLN A 481 2.32 10.74 2.43
N GLN A 482 1.33 11.07 3.27
CA GLN A 482 -0.07 11.24 2.92
C GLN A 482 -0.63 12.50 3.56
N LEU A 483 -1.56 13.17 2.86
CA LEU A 483 -2.25 14.32 3.46
C LEU A 483 -3.14 13.89 4.63
N ALA A 484 -3.35 14.81 5.57
CA ALA A 484 -4.33 14.63 6.63
C ALA A 484 -5.75 14.49 6.06
N GLU A 485 -6.61 13.74 6.77
CA GLU A 485 -7.97 13.42 6.32
C GLU A 485 -8.80 14.67 6.01
N ARG A 486 -8.61 15.76 6.77
CA ARG A 486 -9.28 17.04 6.51
C ARG A 486 -8.99 17.58 5.10
N TYR A 487 -7.75 17.48 4.61
CA TYR A 487 -7.38 17.93 3.27
C TYR A 487 -8.00 17.02 2.20
N LEU A 488 -7.95 15.70 2.42
CA LEU A 488 -8.57 14.72 1.54
C LEU A 488 -10.08 14.96 1.44
N PHE A 489 -10.77 15.10 2.57
CA PHE A 489 -12.20 15.37 2.64
C PHE A 489 -12.59 16.64 1.87
N ASN A 490 -11.88 17.76 2.10
CA ASN A 490 -12.16 19.02 1.41
C ASN A 490 -11.95 18.91 -0.10
N ALA A 491 -10.85 18.29 -0.52
CA ALA A 491 -10.58 18.07 -1.93
C ALA A 491 -11.63 17.16 -2.58
N THR A 492 -11.99 16.05 -1.92
CA THR A 492 -13.06 15.15 -2.35
C THR A 492 -14.37 15.90 -2.52
N TRP A 493 -14.76 16.72 -1.55
CA TRP A 493 -15.98 17.54 -1.63
C TRP A 493 -15.97 18.47 -2.84
N ASN A 494 -14.82 19.09 -3.13
CA ASN A 494 -14.69 20.04 -4.23
C ASN A 494 -14.64 19.37 -5.62
N HIS A 495 -14.09 18.16 -5.74
CA HIS A 495 -13.84 17.51 -7.04
C HIS A 495 -14.84 16.38 -7.37
N ILE A 496 -15.52 15.79 -6.37
CA ILE A 496 -16.56 14.76 -6.54
C ILE A 496 -17.93 15.37 -6.20
N GLN A 497 -18.47 16.13 -7.15
CA GLN A 497 -19.51 17.13 -6.88
C GLN A 497 -20.95 16.59 -6.84
N PHE A 498 -21.19 15.28 -6.79
CA PHE A 498 -22.56 14.72 -6.82
C PHE A 498 -23.42 15.21 -5.64
N LEU A 499 -22.89 15.18 -4.42
CA LEU A 499 -23.57 15.68 -3.22
C LEU A 499 -23.62 17.21 -3.12
N PRO A 500 -22.52 17.95 -3.36
CA PRO A 500 -22.55 19.42 -3.38
C PRO A 500 -23.61 19.99 -4.34
N LEU A 501 -23.71 19.42 -5.55
CA LEU A 501 -24.69 19.85 -6.56
C LEU A 501 -26.12 19.53 -6.13
N ALA A 502 -26.36 18.34 -5.57
CA ALA A 502 -27.69 17.94 -5.08
C ALA A 502 -28.15 18.76 -3.86
N SER A 503 -27.21 19.24 -3.03
CA SER A 503 -27.49 19.99 -1.80
C SER A 503 -27.52 21.52 -2.00
N SER A 504 -27.44 22.02 -3.24
CA SER A 504 -27.38 23.46 -3.56
C SER A 504 -26.20 24.19 -2.90
N CYS A 505 -25.11 23.49 -2.60
CA CYS A 505 -23.90 24.10 -2.06
C CYS A 505 -23.11 24.82 -3.18
N ARG A 506 -22.47 25.95 -2.84
CA ARG A 506 -21.59 26.64 -3.79
C ARG A 506 -20.33 25.80 -4.00
N VAL A 507 -20.09 25.43 -5.26
CA VAL A 507 -18.93 24.63 -5.65
C VAL A 507 -17.84 25.56 -6.21
N PRO A 508 -16.58 25.45 -5.79
CA PRO A 508 -15.48 26.21 -6.37
C PRO A 508 -15.30 25.86 -7.86
N PRO A 509 -15.04 26.84 -8.75
CA PRO A 509 -14.79 26.57 -10.16
C PRO A 509 -13.41 25.93 -10.41
N VAL A 510 -12.54 25.89 -9.40
CA VAL A 510 -11.15 25.44 -9.54
C VAL A 510 -11.10 23.92 -9.67
N ARG A 511 -10.61 23.44 -10.82
CA ARG A 511 -10.36 22.01 -11.09
C ARG A 511 -8.86 21.76 -11.15
N CYS A 512 -8.39 20.66 -10.58
CA CYS A 512 -6.99 20.26 -10.76
C CYS A 512 -6.81 19.80 -12.22
N SER A 513 -5.93 20.46 -12.96
CA SER A 513 -5.78 20.28 -14.41
C SER A 513 -5.15 18.94 -14.81
N ASN A 514 -4.41 18.28 -13.91
CA ASN A 514 -3.71 17.02 -14.15
C ASN A 514 -4.42 15.77 -13.59
N ILE A 515 -5.55 15.90 -12.89
CA ILE A 515 -6.29 14.75 -12.31
C ILE A 515 -7.12 14.05 -13.37
N LEU A 516 -6.89 12.74 -13.55
CA LEU A 516 -7.60 11.87 -14.51
C LEU A 516 -9.11 11.80 -14.26
#